data_AF-A0A2N9XSB7-F1
#
_entry.id   AF-A0A2N9XSB7-F1
#
_cell.length_a   1.000
_cell.length_b   1.000
_cell.length_c   1.000
_cell.angle_alpha   90.00
_cell.angle_beta   90.00
_cell.angle_gamma   90.00
#
_symmetry.space_group_name_H-M   'P 1'
#
loop_
_entity.id
_entity.type
_entity.pdbx_description
1 polymer ?
#
loop_
_entity_poly.entity_id
_entity_poly.type
_entity_poly.pdbx_seq_one_letter_code
_entity_poly.pdbx_strand_id
1 'polypeptide(L)'
;MQIHRAKPKLLLLTGLSVLLTGCSISDWYNGYYVERASIIKEQKRSAAYYDAESPEMKALRKKNRAYCLDLASRPENRVARAGYPNGVSNTPMYTLCMERRGTPTYEAYESMQAEKRREERRARGEIVL
;
A
#
# COMPACT_ATOMS: atom_id res chain seq x y z
N MET A 1 -34.47 2.17 52.95
CA MET A 1 -33.89 2.04 51.60
C MET A 1 -32.88 0.90 51.63
N GLN A 2 -33.26 -0.30 51.19
CA GLN A 2 -32.37 -1.48 51.20
C GLN A 2 -31.36 -1.33 50.05
N ILE A 3 -30.09 -1.13 50.38
CA ILE A 3 -29.01 -1.16 49.40
C ILE A 3 -28.72 -2.64 49.15
N HIS A 4 -29.27 -3.19 48.07
CA HIS A 4 -28.90 -4.52 47.60
C HIS A 4 -27.40 -4.52 47.29
N ARG A 5 -26.59 -5.18 48.13
CA ARG A 5 -25.17 -5.44 47.86
C ARG A 5 -25.08 -6.21 46.55
N ALA A 6 -24.63 -5.55 45.49
CA ALA A 6 -24.29 -6.21 44.24
C ALA A 6 -23.32 -7.36 44.56
N LYS A 7 -23.66 -8.58 44.15
CA LYS A 7 -22.85 -9.76 44.43
C LYS A 7 -21.44 -9.53 43.85
N PRO A 8 -20.35 -9.73 44.61
CA PRO A 8 -19.00 -9.39 44.16
C PRO A 8 -18.59 -10.07 42.85
N LYS A 9 -19.18 -11.24 42.54
CA LYS A 9 -19.05 -11.92 41.25
C LYS A 9 -19.57 -11.11 40.06
N LEU A 10 -20.66 -10.36 40.23
CA LEU A 10 -21.22 -9.50 39.18
C LEU A 10 -20.29 -8.32 38.88
N LEU A 11 -19.73 -7.70 39.93
CA LEU A 11 -18.76 -6.61 39.80
C LEU A 11 -17.47 -7.06 39.10
N LEU A 12 -16.97 -8.25 39.45
CA LEU A 12 -15.79 -8.83 38.79
C LEU A 12 -16.06 -9.14 37.31
N LEU A 13 -17.22 -9.71 36.98
CA LEU A 13 -17.60 -9.99 35.59
C LEU A 13 -17.75 -8.70 34.77
N THR A 14 -18.40 -7.67 35.32
CA THR A 14 -18.52 -6.37 34.65
C THR A 14 -17.14 -5.70 34.46
N GLY A 15 -16.27 -5.75 35.47
CA GLY A 15 -14.93 -5.21 35.38
C GLY A 15 -14.09 -5.91 34.31
N LEU A 16 -14.11 -7.25 34.28
CA LEU A 16 -13.41 -8.03 33.26
C LEU A 16 -13.94 -7.75 31.85
N SER A 17 -15.26 -7.63 31.69
CA SER A 17 -15.87 -7.33 30.38
C SER A 17 -15.49 -5.95 29.84
N VAL A 18 -15.39 -4.94 30.71
CA VAL A 18 -14.97 -3.58 30.31
C VAL A 18 -13.49 -3.56 29.93
N LEU A 19 -12.64 -4.28 30.66
CA LEU A 19 -11.20 -4.39 30.35
C LEU A 19 -10.94 -5.12 29.03
N LEU A 20 -11.65 -6.23 28.77
CA LEU A 20 -11.49 -7.01 27.53
C LEU A 20 -12.02 -6.27 26.31
N THR A 21 -13.17 -5.60 26.43
CA THR A 21 -13.72 -4.78 25.33
C THR A 21 -12.91 -3.50 25.10
N GLY A 22 -12.40 -2.87 26.17
CA GLY A 22 -11.54 -1.69 26.09
C GLY A 22 -10.25 -1.93 25.30
N CYS A 23 -9.58 -3.07 25.49
CA CYS A 23 -8.40 -3.43 24.69
C CYS A 23 -8.77 -3.59 23.21
N SER A 24 -9.86 -4.31 22.92
CA SER A 24 -10.30 -4.53 21.53
C SER A 24 -10.70 -3.24 20.79
N ILE A 25 -11.30 -2.27 21.49
CA ILE A 25 -11.68 -0.97 20.91
C ILE A 25 -10.43 -0.11 20.69
N SER A 26 -9.46 -0.15 21.62
CA SER A 26 -8.22 0.60 21.47
C SER A 26 -7.36 0.07 20.32
N ASP A 27 -7.28 -1.25 20.14
CA ASP A 27 -6.54 -1.88 19.03
C ASP A 27 -7.23 -1.62 17.69
N TRP A 28 -8.57 -1.69 17.65
CA TRP A 28 -9.34 -1.34 16.45
C TRP A 28 -9.19 0.15 16.08
N TYR A 29 -9.29 1.05 17.06
CA TYR A 29 -9.11 2.48 16.85
C TYR A 29 -7.68 2.78 16.39
N ASN A 30 -6.67 2.28 17.12
CA ASN A 30 -5.27 2.46 16.74
C ASN A 30 -4.98 1.88 15.35
N GLY A 31 -5.45 0.67 15.05
CA GLY A 31 -5.31 0.04 13.75
C GLY A 31 -5.94 0.87 12.63
N TYR A 32 -7.18 1.33 12.81
CA TYR A 32 -7.90 2.14 11.83
C TYR A 32 -7.20 3.47 11.54
N TYR A 33 -6.73 4.19 12.56
CA TYR A 33 -6.03 5.46 12.35
C TYR A 33 -4.60 5.28 11.83
N VAL A 34 -3.89 4.22 12.25
CA VAL A 34 -2.55 3.89 11.71
C VAL A 34 -2.66 3.52 10.24
N GLU A 35 -3.62 2.68 9.86
CA GLU A 35 -3.88 2.33 8.46
C GLU A 35 -4.21 3.58 7.65
N ARG A 36 -5.13 4.42 8.14
CA ARG A 36 -5.49 5.68 7.47
C ARG A 36 -4.30 6.62 7.32
N ALA A 37 -3.48 6.76 8.36
CA ALA A 37 -2.27 7.58 8.32
C ALA A 37 -1.25 7.02 7.31
N SER A 38 -1.12 5.69 7.23
CA SER A 38 -0.23 5.03 6.26
C SER A 38 -0.68 5.26 4.82
N ILE A 39 -1.99 5.16 4.53
CA ILE A 39 -2.57 5.43 3.22
C ILE A 39 -2.33 6.90 2.83
N ILE A 40 -2.62 7.84 3.73
CA ILE A 40 -2.40 9.28 3.47
C ILE A 40 -0.92 9.56 3.19
N LYS A 41 -0.02 8.94 3.97
CA LYS A 41 1.42 9.10 3.79
C LYS A 41 1.85 8.59 2.41
N GLU A 42 1.31 7.46 1.98
CA GLU A 42 1.65 6.87 0.68
C GLU A 42 1.10 7.70 -0.49
N GLN A 43 -0.13 8.19 -0.38
CA GLN A 43 -0.70 9.12 -1.35
C GLN A 43 0.16 10.40 -1.49
N LYS A 44 0.61 10.97 -0.36
CA LYS A 44 1.48 12.16 -0.37
C LYS A 44 2.82 11.89 -1.03
N ARG A 45 3.43 10.73 -0.79
CA ARG A 45 4.71 10.34 -1.43
C ARG A 45 4.54 10.11 -2.92
N SER A 46 3.47 9.42 -3.32
CA SER A 46 3.15 9.24 -4.73
C SER A 46 2.91 10.57 -5.43
N ALA A 47 2.19 11.51 -4.80
CA ALA A 47 1.97 12.85 -5.36
C ALA A 47 3.30 13.60 -5.51
N ALA A 48 4.11 13.66 -4.44
CA ALA A 48 5.42 14.32 -4.47
C ALA A 48 6.34 13.78 -5.56
N TYR A 49 6.32 12.46 -5.80
CA TYR A 49 7.08 11.83 -6.88
C TYR A 49 6.70 12.37 -8.27
N TYR A 50 5.40 12.39 -8.59
CA TYR A 50 4.94 12.89 -9.90
C TYR A 50 5.02 14.42 -10.00
N ASP A 51 4.85 15.14 -8.88
CA ASP A 51 4.93 16.60 -8.84
C ASP A 51 6.35 17.09 -9.10
N ALA A 52 7.36 16.36 -8.60
CA ALA A 52 8.78 16.65 -8.80
C ALA A 52 9.28 16.42 -10.25
N GLU A 53 8.47 15.81 -11.13
CA GLU A 53 8.85 15.61 -12.52
C GLU A 53 8.94 16.93 -13.30
N SER A 54 9.98 17.06 -14.13
CA SER A 54 10.07 18.17 -15.08
C SER A 54 8.91 18.15 -16.10
N PRO A 55 8.58 19.28 -16.73
CA PRO A 55 7.56 19.31 -17.78
C PRO A 55 7.82 18.33 -18.93
N GLU A 56 9.09 18.15 -19.31
CA GLU A 56 9.52 17.19 -20.33
C GLU A 56 9.25 15.75 -19.89
N MET A 57 9.57 15.42 -18.63
CA MET A 57 9.29 14.10 -18.06
C MET A 57 7.80 13.81 -17.96
N LYS A 58 6.98 14.80 -17.59
CA LYS A 58 5.51 14.67 -17.58
C LYS A 58 4.96 14.41 -18.98
N ALA A 59 5.48 15.10 -19.99
CA ALA A 59 5.10 14.88 -21.39
C ALA A 59 5.51 13.48 -21.89
N LEU A 60 6.72 13.04 -21.57
CA LEU A 60 7.21 11.70 -21.87
C LEU A 60 6.34 10.63 -21.19
N ARG A 61 6.06 10.79 -19.90
CA ARG A 61 5.20 9.88 -19.13
C ARG A 61 3.81 9.78 -19.74
N LYS A 62 3.22 10.88 -20.20
CA LYS A 62 1.90 10.87 -20.86
C LYS A 62 1.92 10.00 -22.13
N LYS A 63 2.96 10.15 -22.97
CA LYS A 63 3.14 9.33 -24.19
C LYS A 63 3.36 7.86 -23.84
N ASN A 64 4.27 7.59 -22.90
CA ASN A 64 4.58 6.23 -22.45
C ASN A 64 3.37 5.56 -21.82
N ARG A 65 2.59 6.27 -20.98
CA ARG A 65 1.38 5.74 -20.35
C ARG A 65 0.36 5.31 -21.41
N ALA A 66 0.11 6.13 -22.41
CA ALA A 66 -0.83 5.79 -23.48
C ALA A 66 -0.38 4.52 -24.23
N TYR A 67 0.89 4.46 -24.62
CA TYR A 67 1.47 3.32 -25.31
C TYR A 67 1.47 2.04 -24.46
N CYS A 68 1.96 2.11 -23.23
CA CYS A 68 2.08 0.96 -22.34
C CYS A 68 0.71 0.45 -21.89
N LEU A 69 -0.28 1.34 -21.71
CA LEU A 69 -1.66 0.95 -21.42
C LEU A 69 -2.30 0.23 -22.60
N ASP A 70 -2.12 0.75 -23.83
CA ASP A 70 -2.58 0.08 -25.05
C ASP A 70 -1.97 -1.32 -25.14
N LEU A 71 -0.65 -1.41 -25.04
CA LEU A 71 0.10 -2.67 -25.11
C LEU A 71 -0.40 -3.69 -24.08
N ALA A 72 -0.56 -3.29 -22.81
CA ALA A 72 -1.02 -4.17 -21.74
C ALA A 72 -2.50 -4.57 -21.85
N SER A 73 -3.29 -3.83 -22.63
CA SER A 73 -4.72 -4.05 -22.79
C SER A 73 -5.10 -4.80 -24.06
N ARG A 74 -4.14 -5.05 -24.96
CA ARG A 74 -4.34 -5.84 -26.17
C ARG A 74 -4.79 -7.27 -25.83
N PRO A 75 -5.74 -7.86 -26.57
CA PRO A 75 -6.27 -9.19 -26.27
C PRO A 75 -5.19 -10.26 -26.08
N GLU A 76 -4.13 -10.23 -26.89
CA GLU A 76 -2.99 -11.16 -26.83
C GLU A 76 -2.14 -11.04 -25.57
N ASN A 77 -2.16 -9.87 -24.91
CA ASN A 77 -1.34 -9.59 -23.74
C ASN A 77 -2.13 -9.69 -22.43
N ARG A 78 -3.47 -9.79 -22.48
CA ARG A 78 -4.32 -9.84 -21.30
C ARG A 78 -4.07 -11.08 -20.47
N VAL A 79 -4.23 -10.93 -19.16
CA VAL A 79 -4.07 -12.03 -18.20
C VAL A 79 -5.44 -12.67 -17.94
N ALA A 80 -5.52 -13.99 -18.05
CA ALA A 80 -6.73 -14.73 -17.70
C ALA A 80 -7.02 -14.58 -16.19
N ARG A 81 -8.27 -14.23 -15.84
CA ARG A 81 -8.71 -14.08 -14.45
C ARG A 81 -10.13 -14.63 -14.30
N ALA A 82 -10.37 -15.40 -13.25
CA ALA A 82 -11.71 -15.89 -12.92
C ALA A 82 -12.70 -14.70 -12.82
N GLY A 83 -13.86 -14.83 -13.48
CA GLY A 83 -14.86 -13.76 -13.58
C GLY A 83 -14.65 -12.74 -14.71
N TYR A 84 -13.56 -12.85 -15.49
CA TYR A 84 -13.26 -11.96 -16.61
C TYR A 84 -13.06 -12.77 -17.91
N PRO A 85 -14.11 -12.99 -18.71
CA PRO A 85 -14.04 -13.84 -19.90
C PRO A 85 -13.05 -13.31 -20.96
N ASN A 86 -12.84 -12.00 -21.00
CA ASN A 86 -11.91 -11.34 -21.92
C ASN A 86 -10.56 -11.01 -21.27
N GLY A 87 -10.24 -11.62 -20.13
CA GLY A 87 -9.04 -11.33 -19.34
C GLY A 87 -9.03 -9.92 -18.73
N VAL A 88 -7.96 -9.61 -18.00
CA VAL A 88 -7.68 -8.29 -17.43
C VAL A 88 -6.41 -7.70 -18.04
N SER A 89 -6.26 -6.37 -17.94
CA SER A 89 -5.04 -5.69 -18.37
C SER A 89 -3.81 -6.25 -17.65
N ASN A 90 -2.72 -6.41 -18.39
CA ASN A 90 -1.49 -6.98 -17.87
C ASN A 90 -0.68 -5.92 -17.10
N THR A 91 -1.03 -5.72 -15.83
CA THR A 91 -0.36 -4.75 -14.96
C THR A 91 1.16 -4.94 -14.88
N PRO A 92 1.71 -6.17 -14.73
CA PRO A 92 3.16 -6.37 -14.76
C PRO A 92 3.80 -5.88 -16.07
N MET A 93 3.18 -6.17 -17.22
CA MET A 93 3.66 -5.69 -18.51
C MET A 93 3.61 -4.15 -18.60
N TYR A 94 2.55 -3.53 -18.11
CA TYR A 94 2.44 -2.07 -18.04
C TYR A 94 3.58 -1.46 -17.21
N THR A 95 3.82 -1.97 -16.00
CA THR A 95 4.85 -1.46 -15.09
C THR A 95 6.24 -1.58 -15.71
N LEU A 96 6.58 -2.75 -16.27
CA LEU A 96 7.87 -2.97 -16.94
C LEU A 96 8.02 -2.09 -18.20
N CYS A 97 6.95 -1.88 -18.96
CA CYS A 97 6.96 -0.99 -20.11
C CYS A 97 7.26 0.45 -19.69
N MET A 98 6.61 0.95 -18.63
CA MET A 98 6.82 2.29 -18.11
C MET A 98 8.26 2.49 -17.60
N GLU A 99 8.80 1.51 -16.89
CA GLU A 99 10.18 1.49 -16.39
C GLU A 99 11.21 1.50 -17.52
N ARG A 100 11.10 0.58 -18.49
CA ARG A 100 12.02 0.47 -19.63
C ARG A 100 12.03 1.71 -20.52
N ARG A 101 10.92 2.46 -20.55
CA ARG A 101 10.79 3.72 -21.31
C ARG A 101 11.21 4.96 -20.50
N GLY A 102 11.83 4.76 -19.34
CA GLY A 102 12.41 5.83 -18.53
C GLY A 102 11.40 6.59 -17.67
N THR A 103 10.16 6.11 -17.54
CA THR A 103 9.11 6.75 -16.73
C THR A 103 8.50 5.74 -15.77
N PRO A 104 9.29 5.17 -14.82
CA PRO A 104 8.80 4.13 -13.91
C PRO A 104 7.55 4.58 -13.15
N THR A 105 6.70 3.63 -12.75
CA THR A 105 5.61 3.95 -11.82
C THR A 105 6.20 4.31 -10.47
N TYR A 106 5.43 5.03 -9.64
CA TYR A 106 5.85 5.34 -8.27
C TYR A 106 6.20 4.07 -7.47
N GLU A 107 5.42 2.99 -7.60
CA GLU A 107 5.69 1.70 -6.96
C GLU A 107 7.02 1.08 -7.43
N ALA A 108 7.28 1.08 -8.75
CA ALA A 108 8.54 0.59 -9.30
C ALA A 108 9.73 1.44 -8.82
N TYR A 109 9.56 2.76 -8.78
CA TYR A 109 10.55 3.68 -8.21
C TYR A 109 10.83 3.37 -6.73
N GLU A 110 9.79 3.18 -5.92
CA GLU A 110 9.92 2.90 -4.49
C GLU A 110 10.66 1.58 -4.24
N SER A 111 10.32 0.54 -5.02
CA SER A 111 11.00 -0.76 -5.00
C SER A 111 12.48 -0.65 -5.37
N MET A 112 12.82 0.05 -6.46
CA MET A 112 14.22 0.28 -6.86
C MET A 112 14.98 1.05 -5.77
N GLN A 113 14.36 2.03 -5.13
CA GLN A 113 14.99 2.79 -4.04
C GLN A 113 15.20 1.92 -2.79
N ALA A 114 14.27 1.00 -2.49
CA ALA A 114 14.42 0.05 -1.40
C ALA A 114 15.58 -0.93 -1.66
N GLU A 115 15.73 -1.40 -2.89
CA GLU A 115 16.84 -2.25 -3.32
C GLU A 115 18.18 -1.52 -3.17
N LYS A 116 18.30 -0.30 -3.70
CA LYS A 116 19.51 0.54 -3.53
C LYS A 116 19.89 0.72 -2.07
N ARG A 117 18.93 1.08 -1.20
CA ARG A 117 19.19 1.20 0.25
C ARG A 117 19.67 -0.12 0.85
N ARG A 118 19.14 -1.26 0.40
CA ARG A 118 19.57 -2.58 0.87
C ARG A 118 21.00 -2.91 0.42
N GLU A 119 21.35 -2.58 -0.81
CA GLU A 119 22.71 -2.73 -1.34
C GLU A 119 23.72 -1.87 -0.59
N GLU A 120 23.38 -0.61 -0.32
CA GLU A 120 24.23 0.28 0.48
C GLU A 120 24.46 -0.28 1.89
N ARG A 121 23.42 -0.83 2.53
CA ARG A 121 23.54 -1.48 3.84
C ARG A 121 24.42 -2.72 3.79
N ARG A 122 24.34 -3.52 2.72
CA ARG A 122 25.24 -4.66 2.48
C ARG A 122 26.68 -4.20 2.29
N ALA A 123 26.91 -3.14 1.52
CA ALA A 123 28.23 -2.55 1.31
C ALA A 123 28.86 -2.03 2.62
N ARG A 124 28.04 -1.53 3.54
CA ARG A 124 28.47 -1.15 4.91
C ARG A 124 28.61 -2.33 5.88
N GLY A 125 28.28 -3.55 5.47
CA GLY A 125 28.34 -4.75 6.32
C GLY A 125 27.21 -4.87 7.34
N GLU A 126 26.14 -4.06 7.24
CA GLU A 126 25.00 -4.11 8.17
C GLU A 126 24.06 -5.30 7.91
N ILE A 127 24.12 -5.88 6.72
CA ILE A 127 23.29 -7.01 6.30
C ILE A 127 24.20 -8.07 5.69
N VAL A 128 24.28 -9.23 6.34
CA VAL A 128 24.89 -10.44 5.79
C VAL A 128 23.81 -11.27 5.10
N LEU A 129 24.16 -11.86 3.96
CA LEU A 129 23.27 -12.63 3.08
C LEU A 129 22.74 -13.91 3.76
#